data_AF-A0A7W6G8D3-F1
#
_entry.id   AF-A0A7W6G8D3-F1
#
_cell.length_a   1.000
_cell.length_b   1.000
_cell.length_c   1.000
_cell.angle_alpha   90.00
_cell.angle_beta   90.00
_cell.angle_gamma   90.00
#
_symmetry.space_group_name_H-M   'P 1'
#
loop_
_entity.id
_entity.type
_entity.pdbx_description
1 polymer ?
#
loop_
_entity_poly.entity_id
_entity_poly.type
_entity_poly.pdbx_seq_one_letter_code
_entity_poly.pdbx_strand_id
1 'polypeptide(L)'
;MAHGTSQWRIAGDISGKSFVVKCQFEEKGQHLGGNCVDLVTGASGPDKVGKSHQLIDGSLRGNDMTWSYGVKVMLMPVEIRFTGQINGARMMGTISAKGRQGTFSATRL
;
A
#
# COMPACT_ATOMS: atom_id res chain seq x y z
N MET A 1 -9.69 13.52 19.43
CA MET A 1 -9.62 12.61 18.27
C MET A 1 -8.14 12.40 17.98
N ALA A 2 -7.65 11.16 18.02
CA ALA A 2 -6.23 10.88 17.80
C ALA A 2 -5.90 11.13 16.33
N HIS A 3 -4.95 12.03 16.10
CA HIS A 3 -4.25 12.16 14.83
C HIS A 3 -2.98 11.33 14.97
N GLY A 4 -2.86 10.29 14.14
CA GLY A 4 -1.73 9.39 14.15
C GLY A 4 -1.05 9.39 12.78
N THR A 5 0.27 9.45 12.76
CA THR A 5 1.06 9.13 11.57
C THR A 5 1.75 7.81 11.80
N SER A 6 1.68 6.89 10.84
CA SER A 6 2.42 5.63 10.90
C SER A 6 3.15 5.33 9.60
N GLN A 7 4.34 4.76 9.71
CA GLN A 7 5.13 4.35 8.55
C GLN A 7 5.20 2.83 8.47
N TRP A 8 5.09 2.31 7.25
CA TRP A 8 5.07 0.88 6.98
C TRP A 8 5.91 0.57 5.75
N ARG A 9 6.68 -0.51 5.84
CA ARG A 9 7.29 -1.14 4.67
C ARG A 9 6.37 -2.28 4.23
N ILE A 10 5.85 -2.19 3.01
CA ILE A 10 4.88 -3.14 2.45
C ILE A 10 5.54 -3.87 1.29
N ALA A 11 5.56 -5.20 1.35
CA ALA A 11 6.07 -6.08 0.30
C ALA A 11 4.95 -7.01 -0.14
N GLY A 12 4.73 -7.11 -1.44
CA GLY A 12 3.69 -7.98 -1.97
C GLY A 12 3.98 -8.46 -3.37
N ASP A 13 3.09 -9.31 -3.85
CA ASP A 13 3.10 -9.82 -5.22
C ASP A 13 1.70 -9.70 -5.80
N ILE A 14 1.62 -9.28 -7.07
CA ILE A 14 0.37 -9.31 -7.83
C ILE A 14 0.65 -9.86 -9.23
N SER A 15 0.02 -11.00 -9.54
CA SER A 15 0.22 -11.71 -10.82
C SER A 15 1.70 -11.98 -11.15
N GLY A 16 2.48 -12.43 -10.16
CA GLY A 16 3.90 -12.77 -10.33
C GLY A 16 4.82 -11.56 -10.45
N LYS A 17 4.31 -10.35 -10.18
CA LYS A 17 5.12 -9.13 -10.09
C LYS A 17 5.22 -8.70 -8.64
N SER A 18 6.41 -8.88 -8.08
CA SER A 18 6.70 -8.42 -6.73
C SER A 18 6.95 -6.92 -6.70
N PHE A 19 6.61 -6.28 -5.60
CA PHE A 19 6.86 -4.87 -5.34
C PHE A 19 7.19 -4.66 -3.86
N VAL A 20 7.87 -3.56 -3.56
CA VAL A 20 7.99 -3.04 -2.19
C VAL A 20 7.75 -1.55 -2.21
N VAL A 21 6.90 -1.08 -1.30
CA VAL A 21 6.65 0.34 -1.07
C VAL A 21 6.88 0.71 0.39
N LYS A 22 7.30 1.95 0.65
CA LYS A 22 7.20 2.58 1.96
C LYS A 22 5.96 3.46 1.97
N CYS A 23 5.00 3.16 2.83
CA CYS A 23 3.80 3.98 3.01
C CYS A 23 3.89 4.78 4.31
N GLN A 24 3.55 6.06 4.23
CA GLN A 24 3.27 6.92 5.37
C GLN A 24 1.77 7.17 5.38
N PHE A 25 1.11 6.72 6.43
CA PHE A 25 -0.33 6.89 6.61
C PHE A 25 -0.63 7.99 7.59
N GLU A 26 -1.70 8.73 7.30
CA GLU A 26 -2.21 9.83 8.12
C GLU A 26 -3.64 9.48 8.54
N GLU A 27 -3.82 9.20 9.81
CA GLU A 27 -5.09 8.76 10.38
C GLU A 27 -5.89 9.98 10.88
N LYS A 28 -7.13 10.10 10.40
CA LYS A 28 -8.10 11.11 10.86
C LYS A 28 -9.44 10.43 11.17
N GLY A 29 -9.56 9.92 12.38
CA GLY A 29 -10.72 9.12 12.78
C GLY A 29 -10.70 7.77 12.05
N GLN A 30 -11.76 7.47 11.30
CA GLN A 30 -11.82 6.23 10.48
C GLN A 30 -11.22 6.41 9.09
N HIS A 31 -10.91 7.64 8.68
CA HIS A 31 -10.35 7.92 7.37
C HIS A 31 -8.83 7.83 7.41
N LEU A 32 -8.26 7.29 6.33
CA LEU A 32 -6.84 7.11 6.16
C LEU A 32 -6.37 7.84 4.90
N GLY A 33 -5.54 8.85 5.09
CA GLY A 33 -4.78 9.50 4.02
C GLY A 33 -3.33 9.01 3.99
N GLY A 34 -2.52 9.66 3.16
CA GLY A 34 -1.07 9.44 3.11
C GLY A 34 -0.55 9.11 1.72
N ASN A 35 0.67 8.63 1.67
CA ASN A 35 1.38 8.33 0.42
C ASN A 35 2.24 7.08 0.54
N CYS A 36 2.41 6.38 -0.58
CA CYS A 36 3.31 5.25 -0.72
C CYS A 36 4.40 5.57 -1.73
N VAL A 37 5.64 5.17 -1.46
CA VAL A 37 6.79 5.40 -2.33
C VAL A 37 7.42 4.07 -2.70
N ASP A 38 7.60 3.83 -4.00
CA ASP A 38 8.27 2.63 -4.52
C ASP A 38 9.73 2.56 -4.02
N LEU A 39 10.10 1.44 -3.40
CA LEU A 39 11.47 1.15 -2.96
C LEU A 39 12.19 0.26 -3.97
N VAL A 40 13.52 0.28 -3.92
CA VAL A 40 14.37 -0.64 -4.70
C VAL A 40 14.07 -2.09 -4.27
N THR A 41 13.73 -2.93 -5.23
CA THR A 41 13.74 -4.39 -5.07
C THR A 41 14.48 -5.00 -6.24
N GLY A 42 15.13 -6.14 -6.05
CA GLY A 42 15.82 -6.83 -7.15
C GLY A 42 14.92 -7.23 -8.33
N ALA A 43 13.58 -7.16 -8.17
CA ALA A 43 12.58 -7.47 -9.20
C ALA A 43 12.02 -6.23 -9.91
N SER A 44 12.26 -5.03 -9.40
CA SER A 44 11.80 -3.76 -9.97
C SER A 44 13.02 -3.00 -10.49
N GLY A 45 13.11 -2.82 -11.81
CA GLY A 45 14.16 -2.01 -12.43
C GLY A 45 14.25 -0.59 -11.82
N PRO A 46 15.40 0.09 -11.97
CA PRO A 46 15.69 1.38 -11.32
C PRO A 46 14.65 2.48 -11.62
N ASP A 47 13.93 2.37 -12.73
CA ASP A 47 12.99 3.37 -13.24
C ASP A 47 11.74 3.61 -12.36
N LYS A 48 11.49 2.77 -11.36
CA LYS A 48 10.34 2.94 -10.46
C LYS A 48 10.69 3.54 -9.10
N VAL A 49 11.97 3.58 -8.74
CA VAL A 49 12.41 3.95 -7.39
C VAL A 49 12.05 5.40 -7.10
N GLY A 50 11.51 5.66 -5.91
CA GLY A 50 11.16 7.01 -5.47
C GLY A 50 9.85 7.54 -6.05
N LYS A 51 9.14 6.77 -6.88
CA LYS A 51 7.83 7.16 -7.38
C LYS A 51 6.82 7.18 -6.23
N SER A 52 6.20 8.33 -6.02
CA SER A 52 5.18 8.55 -5.00
C SER A 52 3.78 8.29 -5.54
N HIS A 53 2.95 7.66 -4.71
CA HIS A 53 1.56 7.32 -4.97
C HIS A 53 0.71 7.86 -3.83
N GLN A 54 -0.05 8.91 -4.09
CA GLN A 54 -1.00 9.45 -3.13
C GLN A 54 -2.16 8.47 -2.95
N LEU A 55 -2.60 8.26 -1.71
CA LEU A 55 -3.81 7.49 -1.44
C LEU A 55 -5.03 8.19 -2.07
N ILE A 56 -5.85 7.42 -2.77
CA ILE A 56 -7.13 7.86 -3.33
C ILE A 56 -8.22 7.73 -2.27
N ASP A 57 -8.22 6.61 -1.55
CA ASP A 57 -9.15 6.31 -0.47
C ASP A 57 -8.46 5.43 0.57
N GLY A 58 -8.95 5.48 1.80
CA GLY A 58 -8.47 4.62 2.86
C GLY A 58 -9.31 4.69 4.12
N SER A 59 -9.31 3.59 4.85
CA SER A 59 -9.99 3.47 6.12
C SER A 59 -9.24 2.58 7.10
N LEU A 60 -9.38 2.89 8.38
CA LEU A 60 -8.88 2.08 9.49
C LEU A 60 -10.03 1.85 10.47
N ARG A 61 -10.40 0.59 10.69
CA ARG A 61 -11.48 0.17 11.59
C ARG A 61 -10.97 -0.93 12.51
N GLY A 62 -10.61 -0.58 13.73
CA GLY A 62 -9.93 -1.51 14.63
C GLY A 62 -8.60 -1.95 14.02
N ASN A 63 -8.46 -3.25 13.77
CA ASN A 63 -7.26 -3.81 13.14
C ASN A 63 -7.39 -3.98 11.62
N ASP A 64 -8.56 -3.70 11.05
CA ASP A 64 -8.79 -3.82 9.62
C ASP A 64 -8.45 -2.51 8.92
N MET A 65 -7.55 -2.60 7.95
CA MET A 65 -7.03 -1.46 7.22
C MET A 65 -7.21 -1.66 5.72
N THR A 66 -7.86 -0.70 5.07
CA THR A 66 -8.05 -0.69 3.62
C THR A 66 -7.49 0.59 3.05
N TRP A 67 -6.82 0.53 1.91
CA TRP A 67 -6.42 1.73 1.19
C TRP A 67 -6.24 1.45 -0.29
N SER A 68 -6.23 2.53 -1.08
CA SER A 68 -6.04 2.45 -2.51
C SER A 68 -5.17 3.59 -3.02
N TYR A 69 -4.44 3.35 -4.10
CA TYR A 69 -3.76 4.40 -4.85
C TYR A 69 -3.74 4.07 -6.35
N GLY A 70 -3.59 5.11 -7.17
CA GLY A 70 -3.56 5.00 -8.62
C GLY A 70 -2.15 4.81 -9.15
N VAL A 71 -1.98 3.91 -10.10
CA VAL A 71 -0.76 3.74 -10.89
C VAL A 71 -1.08 3.83 -12.38
N LYS A 72 -0.06 4.12 -13.20
CA LYS A 72 -0.14 4.02 -14.65
C LYS A 72 0.67 2.81 -15.11
N VAL A 73 0.02 1.89 -15.82
CA VAL A 73 0.66 0.71 -16.44
C VAL A 73 0.41 0.80 -17.94
N MET A 74 1.48 0.95 -18.73
CA MET A 74 1.37 1.14 -20.19
C MET A 74 0.33 2.22 -20.57
N LEU A 75 0.44 3.39 -19.93
CA LEU A 75 -0.48 4.54 -20.07
C LEU A 75 -1.93 4.33 -19.58
N MET A 76 -2.31 3.13 -19.16
CA MET A 76 -3.63 2.87 -18.58
C MET A 76 -3.66 3.17 -17.08
N PRO A 77 -4.64 3.94 -16.58
CA PRO A 77 -4.84 4.12 -15.15
C PRO A 77 -5.38 2.83 -14.52
N VAL A 78 -4.71 2.42 -13.44
CA VAL A 78 -5.03 1.24 -12.65
C VAL A 78 -5.10 1.66 -11.20
N GLU A 79 -6.22 1.37 -10.54
CA GLU A 79 -6.31 1.48 -9.09
C GLU A 79 -5.84 0.17 -8.46
N ILE A 80 -4.93 0.29 -7.49
CA ILE A 80 -4.51 -0.84 -6.65
C ILE A 80 -5.21 -0.68 -5.31
N ARG A 81 -5.96 -1.70 -4.90
CA ARG A 81 -6.68 -1.75 -3.62
C ARG A 81 -6.03 -2.77 -2.70
N PHE A 82 -5.82 -2.37 -1.46
CA PHE A 82 -5.24 -3.17 -0.39
C PHE A 82 -6.28 -3.39 0.70
N THR A 83 -6.30 -4.59 1.26
CA THR A 83 -7.09 -4.92 2.45
C THR A 83 -6.22 -5.78 3.35
N GLY A 84 -5.90 -5.28 4.54
CA GLY A 84 -5.02 -5.94 5.47
C GLY A 84 -5.52 -5.92 6.90
N GLN A 85 -4.98 -6.84 7.68
CA GLN A 85 -5.24 -6.97 9.11
C GLN A 85 -3.94 -6.69 9.87
N ILE A 86 -4.00 -5.75 10.81
CA ILE A 86 -2.89 -5.36 11.67
C ILE A 86 -2.81 -6.32 12.87
N ASN A 87 -1.62 -6.82 13.13
CA ASN A 87 -1.27 -7.58 14.32
C ASN A 87 0.05 -7.06 14.89
N GLY A 88 -0.05 -6.10 15.82
CA GLY A 88 1.09 -5.40 16.41
C GLY A 88 1.87 -4.60 15.36
N ALA A 89 3.16 -4.91 15.22
CA ALA A 89 4.04 -4.26 14.24
C ALA A 89 3.99 -4.92 12.84
N ARG A 90 3.10 -5.89 12.63
CA ARG A 90 2.94 -6.58 11.35
C ARG A 90 1.54 -6.36 10.79
N MET A 91 1.42 -6.44 9.48
CA MET A 91 0.16 -6.44 8.76
C MET A 91 0.27 -7.43 7.60
N MET A 92 -0.79 -8.17 7.32
CA MET A 92 -0.88 -9.02 6.14
C MET A 92 -2.22 -8.82 5.48
N GLY A 93 -2.29 -9.07 4.17
CA GLY A 93 -3.52 -8.83 3.45
C GLY A 93 -3.49 -9.22 1.99
N THR A 94 -4.56 -8.82 1.32
CA THR A 94 -4.77 -9.04 -0.10
C THR A 94 -4.63 -7.73 -0.88
N ILE A 95 -4.32 -7.89 -2.16
CA ILE A 95 -4.21 -6.80 -3.12
C ILE A 95 -5.09 -7.16 -4.29
N SER A 96 -5.78 -6.17 -4.84
CA SER A 96 -6.46 -6.31 -6.12
C SER A 96 -6.17 -5.13 -7.03
N ALA A 97 -6.04 -5.40 -8.33
CA ALA A 97 -5.88 -4.39 -9.37
C ALA A 97 -6.44 -4.92 -10.70
N LYS A 98 -7.47 -4.27 -11.26
CA LYS A 98 -8.09 -4.64 -12.57
C LYS A 98 -8.37 -6.16 -12.70
N GLY A 99 -9.02 -6.75 -11.70
CA GLY A 99 -9.38 -8.18 -11.68
C GLY A 99 -8.23 -9.13 -11.35
N ARG A 100 -7.00 -8.64 -11.20
CA ARG A 100 -5.87 -9.40 -10.66
C ARG A 100 -5.88 -9.36 -9.15
N GLN A 101 -5.44 -10.46 -8.54
CA GLN A 101 -5.33 -10.60 -7.10
C GLN A 101 -3.90 -10.95 -6.71
N GLY A 102 -3.57 -10.63 -5.47
CA GLY A 102 -2.26 -10.81 -4.89
C GLY A 102 -2.31 -10.74 -3.37
N THR A 103 -1.16 -10.88 -2.74
CA THR A 103 -1.03 -10.78 -1.28
C THR A 103 0.12 -9.85 -0.91
N PHE A 104 0.10 -9.38 0.33
CA PHE A 104 1.20 -8.64 0.89
C PHE A 104 1.44 -8.97 2.35
N SER A 105 2.65 -8.66 2.78
CA SER A 105 3.01 -8.49 4.17
C SER A 105 3.62 -7.10 4.36
N ALA A 106 3.46 -6.56 5.55
CA ALA A 106 3.98 -5.27 5.91
C ALA A 106 4.50 -5.26 7.35
N THR A 107 5.51 -4.44 7.58
CA THR A 107 6.12 -4.21 8.88
C THR A 107 6.11 -2.72 9.19
N ARG A 108 5.68 -2.35 10.38
CA ARG A 108 5.71 -0.98 10.86
C ARG A 108 7.16 -0.54 11.08
N LEU A 109 7.47 0.69 10.66
CA LEU A 109 8.79 1.32 10.80
C LEU A 109 8.84 2.22 12.04
#